data_AF-A0A401RG39-F1
#
_entry.id   AF-A0A401RG39-F1
#
_cell.length_a   1.000
_cell.length_b   1.000
_cell.length_c   1.000
_cell.angle_alpha   90.00
_cell.angle_beta   90.00
_cell.angle_gamma   90.00
#
_symmetry.space_group_name_H-M   'P 1'
#
loop_
_entity.id
_entity.type
_entity.pdbx_description
1 polymer ?
#
loop_
_entity_poly.entity_id
_entity_poly.type
_entity_poly.pdbx_seq_one_letter_code
_entity_poly.pdbx_strand_id
1 'polypeptide(L)'
;MDRNLRSASMFKDLGEKHEDVIKDFIAKKERGELLIQKMGSYREALLEKTELAKSTDGHIHFGDAVLLINPGTETKHAANIHPLRRPLALNMNVDQSRFLTSTKVDSPCEVSASLDLSPTIRSTFVVTSIDGSCVGDPLRYGQSFALRTLEGIAGQLYLTSDTKLFVKFAKKSRMQLVNLVDELSFLSCWQVLYLDPQLRLEYDGYPVQANVKVLINHVRTNQALAALQKFSFWTAFGREYEITANTFYDSHRAEEDLNHWVIVTGDPGVPHGTLFHAPPPLCEDEMPTKKRSQPSPSC
;
A
#
# COMPACT_ATOMS: atom_id res chain seq x y z
N MET A 1 42.40 -25.92 -52.18
CA MET A 1 41.03 -26.47 -52.11
C MET A 1 40.42 -26.40 -50.70
N ASP A 2 41.21 -26.28 -49.61
CA ASP A 2 40.67 -26.31 -48.22
C ASP A 2 39.89 -25.08 -47.71
N ARG A 3 40.07 -23.88 -48.30
CA ARG A 3 39.39 -22.67 -47.78
C ARG A 3 37.88 -22.67 -48.04
N ASN A 4 37.40 -23.31 -49.12
CA ASN A 4 35.97 -23.37 -49.45
C ASN A 4 35.20 -24.44 -48.66
N LEU A 5 35.87 -25.50 -48.19
CA LEU A 5 35.26 -26.52 -47.33
C LEU A 5 35.09 -26.03 -45.89
N ARG A 6 36.06 -25.25 -45.39
CA ARG A 6 35.97 -24.63 -44.05
C ARG A 6 34.90 -23.54 -43.97
N SER A 7 34.69 -22.76 -45.02
CA SER A 7 33.60 -21.77 -45.06
C SER A 7 32.24 -22.45 -45.10
N ALA A 8 32.04 -23.45 -45.96
CA ALA A 8 30.78 -24.18 -46.07
C ALA A 8 30.40 -24.95 -44.78
N SER A 9 31.38 -25.53 -44.08
CA SER A 9 31.17 -26.13 -42.75
C SER A 9 30.78 -25.09 -41.72
N MET A 10 31.46 -23.94 -41.68
CA MET A 10 31.12 -22.85 -40.76
C MET A 10 29.71 -22.28 -41.00
N PHE A 11 29.27 -22.18 -42.26
CA PHE A 11 27.91 -21.72 -42.59
C PHE A 11 26.82 -22.75 -42.23
N LYS A 12 27.09 -24.04 -42.37
CA LYS A 12 26.18 -25.11 -41.91
C LYS A 12 26.06 -25.12 -40.40
N ASP A 13 27.18 -25.08 -39.68
CA ASP A 13 27.20 -25.05 -38.21
C ASP A 13 26.48 -23.81 -37.66
N LEU A 14 26.56 -22.67 -38.37
CA LEU A 14 25.84 -21.45 -37.99
C LEU A 14 24.33 -21.61 -38.23
N GLY A 15 23.93 -22.19 -39.37
CA GLY A 15 22.53 -22.47 -39.70
C GLY A 15 21.87 -23.45 -38.73
N GLU A 16 22.54 -24.55 -38.38
CA GLU A 16 22.04 -25.54 -37.43
C GLU A 16 21.89 -24.94 -36.02
N LYS A 17 22.87 -24.15 -35.55
CA LYS A 17 22.75 -23.41 -34.28
C LYS A 17 21.58 -22.44 -34.28
N HIS A 18 21.31 -21.76 -35.39
CA HIS A 18 20.17 -20.86 -35.49
C HIS A 18 18.83 -21.61 -35.45
N GLU A 19 18.72 -22.75 -36.14
CA GLU A 19 17.51 -23.58 -36.07
C GLU A 19 17.26 -24.14 -34.67
N ASP A 20 18.28 -24.61 -33.98
CA ASP A 20 18.14 -25.16 -32.63
C ASP A 20 17.71 -24.08 -31.61
N VAL A 21 18.25 -22.86 -31.74
CA VAL A 21 17.82 -21.70 -30.93
C VAL A 21 16.35 -21.36 -31.19
N ILE A 22 15.92 -21.39 -32.45
CA ILE A 22 14.52 -21.11 -32.81
C ILE A 22 13.59 -22.22 -32.30
N LYS A 23 13.98 -23.50 -32.44
CA LYS A 23 13.21 -24.64 -31.92
C LYS A 23 13.08 -24.58 -30.40
N ASP A 24 14.17 -24.30 -29.68
CA ASP A 24 14.14 -24.12 -28.22
C ASP A 24 13.24 -22.93 -27.82
N PHE A 25 13.35 -21.81 -28.53
CA PHE A 25 12.48 -20.65 -28.30
C PHE A 25 11.00 -20.97 -28.51
N ILE A 26 10.64 -21.64 -29.61
CA ILE A 26 9.25 -22.04 -29.91
C ILE A 26 8.74 -23.01 -28.85
N ALA A 27 9.52 -24.04 -28.50
CA ALA A 27 9.14 -25.01 -27.49
C ALA A 27 8.94 -24.35 -26.11
N LYS A 28 9.82 -23.41 -25.72
CA LYS A 28 9.65 -22.62 -24.50
C LYS A 28 8.42 -21.70 -24.57
N LYS A 29 8.16 -21.09 -25.73
CA LYS A 29 6.98 -20.25 -25.96
C LYS A 29 5.69 -21.03 -25.79
N GLU A 30 5.61 -22.23 -26.35
CA GLU A 30 4.46 -23.13 -26.26
C GLU A 30 4.21 -23.58 -24.82
N ARG A 31 5.28 -23.78 -24.02
CA ARG A 31 5.17 -24.11 -22.59
C ARG A 31 4.97 -22.90 -21.67
N GLY A 32 4.96 -21.67 -22.19
CA GLY A 32 4.86 -20.46 -21.37
C GLY A 32 6.12 -20.16 -20.53
N GLU A 33 7.26 -20.74 -20.90
CA GLU A 33 8.50 -20.68 -20.13
C GLU A 33 9.39 -19.48 -20.49
N LEU A 34 9.02 -18.68 -21.49
CA LEU A 34 9.76 -17.47 -21.81
C LEU A 34 9.69 -16.49 -20.64
N LEU A 35 10.82 -15.84 -20.35
CA LEU A 35 10.92 -14.82 -19.29
C LEU A 35 9.83 -13.76 -19.41
N ILE A 36 9.55 -13.29 -20.63
CA ILE A 36 8.51 -12.29 -20.89
C ILE A 36 7.10 -12.81 -20.56
N GLN A 37 6.83 -14.11 -20.77
CA GLN A 37 5.54 -14.73 -20.45
C GLN A 37 5.40 -14.91 -18.93
N LYS A 38 6.44 -15.42 -18.25
CA LYS A 38 6.43 -15.55 -16.79
C LYS A 38 6.27 -14.21 -16.08
N MET A 39 7.02 -13.19 -16.51
CA MET A 39 6.90 -11.83 -15.99
C MET A 39 5.52 -11.24 -16.26
N GLY A 40 4.98 -11.42 -17.47
CA GLY A 40 3.63 -10.97 -17.83
C GLY A 40 2.56 -11.62 -16.95
N SER A 41 2.57 -12.94 -16.85
CA SER A 41 1.59 -13.70 -16.05
C SER A 41 1.66 -13.35 -14.57
N TYR A 42 2.86 -13.26 -13.98
CA TYR A 42 3.00 -12.89 -12.57
C TYR A 42 2.54 -11.46 -12.30
N ARG A 43 2.86 -10.52 -13.21
CA ARG A 43 2.36 -9.15 -13.17
C ARG A 43 0.84 -9.10 -13.25
N GLU A 44 0.24 -9.84 -14.18
CA GLU A 44 -1.21 -9.89 -14.37
C GLU A 44 -1.91 -10.45 -13.14
N ALA A 45 -1.37 -11.52 -12.53
CA ALA A 45 -1.89 -12.08 -11.29
C ALA A 45 -1.89 -11.03 -10.16
N LEU A 46 -0.83 -10.24 -10.00
CA LEU A 46 -0.81 -9.17 -8.99
C LEU A 46 -1.78 -8.02 -9.28
N LEU A 47 -2.17 -7.82 -10.53
CA LEU A 47 -3.13 -6.81 -10.97
C LEU A 47 -4.57 -7.34 -11.03
N GLU A 48 -4.79 -8.60 -10.68
CA GLU A 48 -6.13 -9.17 -10.53
C GLU A 48 -6.92 -8.34 -9.50
N LYS A 49 -8.16 -8.01 -9.85
CA LYS A 49 -9.02 -7.19 -9.00
C LYS A 49 -9.38 -7.95 -7.73
N THR A 50 -9.55 -7.22 -6.64
CA THR A 50 -9.92 -7.80 -5.34
C THR A 50 -11.16 -7.10 -4.81
N GLU A 51 -11.96 -7.85 -4.06
CA GLU A 51 -13.09 -7.29 -3.33
C GLU A 51 -12.61 -6.78 -1.97
N LEU A 52 -12.94 -5.51 -1.67
CA LEU A 52 -12.65 -4.91 -0.38
C LEU A 52 -13.74 -5.27 0.63
N ALA A 53 -13.41 -5.20 1.92
CA ALA A 53 -14.38 -5.34 3.00
C ALA A 53 -15.48 -4.29 2.86
N LYS A 54 -16.73 -4.71 3.04
CA LYS A 54 -17.91 -3.84 2.99
C LYS A 54 -18.30 -3.51 4.43
N SER A 55 -17.96 -2.30 4.88
CA SER A 55 -18.32 -1.85 6.22
C SER A 55 -19.85 -1.74 6.34
N THR A 56 -20.41 -2.32 7.41
CA THR A 56 -21.87 -2.33 7.66
C THR A 56 -22.31 -1.28 8.66
N ASP A 57 -21.39 -0.84 9.53
CA ASP A 57 -21.61 0.10 10.63
C ASP A 57 -20.84 1.43 10.45
N GLY A 58 -20.07 1.56 9.37
CA GLY A 58 -19.26 2.74 9.06
C GLY A 58 -17.86 2.75 9.67
N HIS A 59 -17.41 1.67 10.32
CA HIS A 59 -16.09 1.57 10.93
C HIS A 59 -15.16 0.58 10.21
N ILE A 60 -13.87 0.67 10.51
CA ILE A 60 -12.83 -0.28 10.12
C ILE A 60 -12.69 -1.37 11.18
N HIS A 61 -12.62 -2.63 10.76
CA HIS A 61 -12.48 -3.78 11.65
C HIS A 61 -11.20 -4.56 11.39
N PHE A 62 -10.76 -5.32 12.40
CA PHE A 62 -9.73 -6.33 12.20
C PHE A 62 -10.23 -7.42 11.25
N GLY A 63 -9.39 -7.77 10.27
CA GLY A 63 -9.72 -8.69 9.18
C GLY A 63 -10.18 -7.98 7.90
N ASP A 64 -10.45 -6.68 7.93
CA ASP A 64 -10.90 -5.95 6.75
C ASP A 64 -9.79 -5.87 5.70
N ALA A 65 -10.14 -6.26 4.47
CA ALA A 65 -9.35 -6.00 3.27
C ALA A 65 -9.66 -4.58 2.76
N VAL A 66 -8.67 -3.69 2.80
CA VAL A 66 -8.82 -2.25 2.56
C VAL A 66 -7.80 -1.73 1.54
N LEU A 67 -8.11 -0.57 0.96
CA LEU A 67 -7.14 0.26 0.26
C LEU A 67 -6.64 1.38 1.17
N LEU A 68 -5.38 1.76 1.00
CA LEU A 68 -4.81 2.94 1.63
C LEU A 68 -4.56 3.99 0.56
N ILE A 69 -5.30 5.09 0.63
CA ILE A 69 -5.22 6.17 -0.36
C ILE A 69 -4.76 7.46 0.31
N ASN A 70 -3.64 8.02 -0.15
CA ASN A 70 -3.32 9.42 0.12
C ASN A 70 -4.20 10.28 -0.80
N PRO A 71 -5.07 11.17 -0.30
CA PRO A 71 -6.07 11.85 -1.11
C PRO A 71 -5.51 12.99 -1.98
N GLY A 72 -4.22 13.31 -1.88
CA GLY A 72 -3.63 14.45 -2.57
C GLY A 72 -4.04 15.80 -1.95
N THR A 73 -3.93 16.86 -2.75
CA THR A 73 -4.19 18.24 -2.28
C THR A 73 -5.68 18.55 -2.31
N GLU A 74 -6.21 19.10 -1.20
CA GLU A 74 -7.58 19.60 -1.19
C GLU A 74 -7.74 20.84 -2.06
N THR A 75 -8.72 20.82 -2.97
CA THR A 75 -9.03 21.92 -3.88
C THR A 75 -9.43 23.21 -3.16
N LYS A 76 -9.94 23.13 -1.92
CA LYS A 76 -10.40 24.29 -1.13
C LYS A 76 -9.27 25.18 -0.62
N HIS A 77 -8.03 24.69 -0.57
CA HIS A 77 -6.86 25.45 -0.08
C HIS A 77 -5.80 25.62 -1.17
N ALA A 78 -6.17 25.40 -2.45
CA ALA A 78 -5.29 25.50 -3.62
C ALA A 78 -4.85 26.94 -3.97
N ALA A 79 -4.76 27.82 -2.97
CA ALA A 79 -4.17 29.14 -3.12
C ALA A 79 -2.64 29.02 -3.22
N ASN A 80 -2.15 28.86 -4.45
CA ASN A 80 -0.92 29.45 -4.98
C ASN A 80 0.49 29.01 -4.48
N ILE A 81 0.69 27.93 -3.72
CA ILE A 81 2.06 27.64 -3.21
C ILE A 81 2.64 26.26 -3.60
N HIS A 82 1.84 25.24 -3.90
CA HIS A 82 2.36 23.91 -4.23
C HIS A 82 1.70 23.27 -5.47
N PRO A 83 2.44 22.43 -6.23
CA PRO A 83 1.84 21.71 -7.34
C PRO A 83 0.74 20.78 -6.81
N LEU A 84 -0.43 20.81 -7.46
CA LEU A 84 -1.58 19.99 -7.13
C LEU A 84 -1.18 18.51 -7.05
N ARG A 85 -1.30 17.91 -5.86
CA ARG A 85 -1.09 16.48 -5.67
C ARG A 85 -2.37 15.73 -6.01
N ARG A 86 -2.22 14.63 -6.74
CA ARG A 86 -3.31 13.72 -7.10
C ARG A 86 -3.41 12.61 -6.05
N PRO A 87 -4.57 11.97 -5.91
CA PRO A 87 -4.69 10.80 -5.05
C PRO A 87 -3.72 9.69 -5.45
N LEU A 88 -3.16 8.99 -4.47
CA LEU A 88 -2.23 7.89 -4.64
C LEU A 88 -2.61 6.70 -3.76
N ALA A 89 -2.68 5.50 -4.34
CA ALA A 89 -2.88 4.27 -3.58
C ALA A 89 -1.55 3.64 -3.17
N LEU A 90 -1.45 3.09 -1.95
CA LEU A 90 -0.32 2.29 -1.50
C LEU A 90 -0.28 0.95 -2.23
N ASN A 91 0.90 0.50 -2.61
CA ASN A 91 1.13 -0.76 -3.32
C ASN A 91 2.35 -1.48 -2.77
N MET A 92 2.31 -2.82 -2.78
CA MET A 92 3.55 -3.61 -2.76
C MET A 92 4.31 -3.41 -4.07
N ASN A 93 5.64 -3.38 -4.04
CA ASN A 93 6.49 -3.23 -5.22
C ASN A 93 7.46 -4.40 -5.34
N VAL A 94 7.13 -5.31 -6.26
CA VAL A 94 7.91 -6.54 -6.51
C VAL A 94 9.08 -6.26 -7.44
N ASP A 95 10.26 -6.75 -7.05
CA ASP A 95 11.44 -6.71 -7.90
C ASP A 95 11.25 -7.60 -9.14
N GLN A 96 11.52 -7.03 -10.32
CA GLN A 96 11.36 -7.70 -11.60
C GLN A 96 12.21 -8.96 -11.72
N SER A 97 13.36 -9.01 -11.04
CA SER A 97 14.24 -10.17 -11.05
C SER A 97 13.58 -11.43 -10.45
N ARG A 98 12.59 -11.25 -9.57
CA ARG A 98 11.95 -12.32 -8.80
C ARG A 98 10.85 -13.06 -9.54
N PHE A 99 10.35 -12.49 -10.64
CA PHE A 99 9.34 -13.14 -11.50
C PHE A 99 9.82 -14.46 -12.11
N LEU A 100 11.13 -14.74 -12.06
CA LEU A 100 11.74 -15.96 -12.58
C LEU A 100 11.69 -17.15 -11.64
N THR A 101 11.70 -16.91 -10.33
CA THR A 101 12.08 -17.92 -9.34
C THR A 101 11.03 -18.16 -8.27
N SER A 102 10.11 -17.22 -8.05
CA SER A 102 9.13 -17.32 -6.97
C SER A 102 7.69 -17.38 -7.49
N THR A 103 6.87 -18.17 -6.80
CA THR A 103 5.43 -18.28 -7.03
C THR A 103 4.63 -17.33 -6.15
N LYS A 104 5.29 -16.65 -5.21
CA LYS A 104 4.74 -15.62 -4.32
C LYS A 104 5.72 -14.48 -4.13
N VAL A 105 5.26 -13.36 -3.58
CA VAL A 105 6.13 -12.24 -3.26
C VAL A 105 7.05 -12.61 -2.10
N ASP A 106 8.36 -12.45 -2.32
CA ASP A 106 9.38 -12.73 -1.31
C ASP A 106 9.57 -11.54 -0.36
N SER A 107 9.94 -11.84 0.88
CA SER A 107 10.41 -10.87 1.87
C SER A 107 11.93 -10.61 1.71
N PRO A 108 12.42 -9.37 1.89
CA PRO A 108 11.65 -8.14 1.99
C PRO A 108 11.14 -7.68 0.62
N CYS A 109 9.97 -7.04 0.60
CA CYS A 109 9.40 -6.40 -0.58
C CYS A 109 9.31 -4.88 -0.37
N GLU A 110 9.55 -4.09 -1.40
CA GLU A 110 9.42 -2.63 -1.30
C GLU A 110 7.96 -2.21 -1.39
N VAL A 111 7.66 -0.95 -1.05
CA VAL A 111 6.35 -0.35 -1.32
C VAL A 111 6.50 0.87 -2.24
N SER A 112 5.42 1.17 -2.95
CA SER A 112 5.30 2.35 -3.79
C SER A 112 3.87 2.87 -3.77
N ALA A 113 3.64 4.01 -4.43
CA ALA A 113 2.32 4.58 -4.63
C ALA A 113 1.99 4.68 -6.12
N SER A 114 0.74 4.42 -6.51
CA SER A 114 0.24 4.53 -7.88
C SER A 114 -0.93 5.49 -8.01
N LEU A 115 -1.16 6.01 -9.22
CA LEU A 115 -2.36 6.78 -9.55
C LEU A 115 -3.58 5.89 -9.84
N ASP A 116 -3.35 4.59 -10.09
CA ASP A 116 -4.46 3.63 -10.14
C ASP A 116 -4.95 3.41 -8.70
N LEU A 117 -6.24 3.70 -8.49
CA LEU A 117 -6.93 3.59 -7.20
C LEU A 117 -7.80 2.34 -7.13
N SER A 118 -7.72 1.46 -8.14
CA SER A 118 -8.49 0.24 -8.15
C SER A 118 -7.94 -0.78 -7.15
N PRO A 119 -8.82 -1.56 -6.50
CA PRO A 119 -8.39 -2.65 -5.63
C PRO A 119 -7.84 -3.81 -6.46
N THR A 120 -6.60 -4.21 -6.17
CA THR A 120 -5.90 -5.33 -6.79
C THR A 120 -5.16 -6.11 -5.71
N ILE A 121 -4.69 -7.33 -6.03
CA ILE A 121 -3.87 -8.10 -5.09
C ILE A 121 -2.67 -7.29 -4.57
N ARG A 122 -2.08 -6.46 -5.45
CA ARG A 122 -0.94 -5.58 -5.15
C ARG A 122 -1.26 -4.41 -4.20
N SER A 123 -2.47 -3.86 -4.27
CA SER A 123 -2.86 -2.62 -3.57
C SER A 123 -3.69 -2.85 -2.31
N THR A 124 -4.22 -4.06 -2.11
CA THR A 124 -5.11 -4.40 -1.00
C THR A 124 -4.34 -4.92 0.22
N PHE A 125 -4.66 -4.39 1.40
CA PHE A 125 -4.06 -4.74 2.67
C PHE A 125 -5.12 -5.20 3.68
N VAL A 126 -4.78 -6.14 4.55
CA VAL A 126 -5.61 -6.64 5.65
C VAL A 126 -5.22 -5.94 6.94
N VAL A 127 -6.18 -5.33 7.62
CA VAL A 127 -6.02 -4.77 8.97
C VAL A 127 -5.91 -5.93 9.97
N THR A 128 -4.75 -6.12 10.58
CA THR A 128 -4.45 -7.28 11.43
C THR A 128 -4.26 -6.85 12.88
N SER A 129 -4.90 -7.54 13.82
CA SER A 129 -4.68 -7.33 15.26
C SER A 129 -3.29 -7.85 15.67
N ILE A 130 -2.66 -7.14 16.60
CA ILE A 130 -1.38 -7.50 17.21
C ILE A 130 -1.45 -7.58 18.74
N ASP A 131 -2.61 -7.28 19.31
CA ASP A 131 -2.89 -7.21 20.75
C ASP A 131 -3.88 -8.30 21.22
N GLY A 132 -4.33 -9.16 20.30
CA GLY A 132 -5.26 -10.26 20.59
C GLY A 132 -6.73 -9.91 20.40
N SER A 133 -7.06 -8.71 19.89
CA SER A 133 -8.42 -8.35 19.44
C SER A 133 -8.94 -9.34 18.38
N CYS A 134 -10.24 -9.62 18.41
CA CYS A 134 -10.84 -10.60 17.52
C CYS A 134 -11.03 -10.04 16.10
N VAL A 135 -11.02 -10.92 15.10
CA VAL A 135 -11.46 -10.57 13.75
C VAL A 135 -12.92 -10.13 13.80
N GLY A 136 -13.23 -9.00 13.18
CA GLY A 136 -14.54 -8.36 13.24
C GLY A 136 -14.71 -7.35 14.37
N ASP A 137 -13.75 -7.22 15.30
CA ASP A 137 -13.77 -6.12 16.28
C ASP A 137 -13.35 -4.80 15.62
N PRO A 138 -13.95 -3.66 16.01
CA PRO A 138 -13.60 -2.37 15.43
C PRO A 138 -12.19 -1.95 15.86
N LEU A 139 -11.38 -1.54 14.89
CA LEU A 139 -10.11 -0.88 15.15
C LEU A 139 -10.37 0.49 15.78
N ARG A 140 -9.63 0.82 16.85
CA ARG A 140 -9.80 2.08 17.58
C ARG A 140 -8.65 3.05 17.35
N TYR A 141 -8.93 4.35 17.42
CA TYR A 141 -7.88 5.37 17.43
C TYR A 141 -6.91 5.12 18.59
N GLY A 142 -5.61 5.27 18.33
CA GLY A 142 -4.56 4.97 19.30
C GLY A 142 -4.30 3.46 19.51
N GLN A 143 -5.13 2.57 18.99
CA GLN A 143 -4.89 1.13 19.07
C GLN A 143 -3.82 0.68 18.07
N SER A 144 -2.88 -0.13 18.55
CA SER A 144 -1.83 -0.68 17.70
C SER A 144 -2.37 -1.82 16.82
N PHE A 145 -2.03 -1.78 15.54
CA PHE A 145 -2.39 -2.80 14.55
C PHE A 145 -1.24 -3.02 13.57
N ALA A 146 -1.37 -4.00 12.69
CA ALA A 146 -0.47 -4.19 11.56
C ALA A 146 -1.24 -4.21 10.24
N LEU A 147 -0.58 -3.72 9.17
CA LEU A 147 -1.07 -3.83 7.80
C LEU A 147 -0.37 -5.01 7.14
N ARG A 148 -1.14 -5.95 6.60
CA ARG A 148 -0.61 -7.17 5.98
C ARG A 148 -1.07 -7.28 4.54
N THR A 149 -0.24 -7.75 3.63
CA THR A 149 -0.67 -8.06 2.25
C THR A 149 -1.59 -9.29 2.25
N LEU A 150 -2.32 -9.49 1.15
CA LEU A 150 -3.17 -10.66 0.99
C LEU A 150 -2.39 -11.98 1.06
N GLU A 151 -3.13 -13.07 1.23
CA GLU A 151 -2.61 -14.42 1.15
C GLU A 151 -2.28 -14.83 -0.31
N GLY A 152 -1.78 -16.05 -0.50
CA GLY A 152 -1.43 -16.56 -1.82
C GLY A 152 -0.23 -15.84 -2.44
N ILE A 153 -0.37 -15.34 -3.67
CA ILE A 153 0.72 -14.71 -4.41
C ILE A 153 1.28 -13.46 -3.69
N ALA A 154 0.47 -12.77 -2.88
CA ALA A 154 0.88 -11.57 -2.14
C ALA A 154 1.75 -11.86 -0.90
N GLY A 155 1.86 -13.12 -0.47
CA GLY A 155 2.89 -13.57 0.48
C GLY A 155 2.66 -13.24 1.96
N GLN A 156 1.55 -12.60 2.34
CA GLN A 156 1.23 -12.25 3.74
C GLN A 156 2.30 -11.40 4.45
N LEU A 157 2.84 -10.41 3.77
CA LEU A 157 3.90 -9.54 4.28
C LEU A 157 3.33 -8.38 5.08
N TYR A 158 3.95 -8.04 6.20
CA TYR A 158 3.61 -6.92 7.07
C TYR A 158 4.33 -5.64 6.67
N LEU A 159 3.61 -4.52 6.66
CA LEU A 159 4.17 -3.20 6.45
C LEU A 159 5.04 -2.82 7.65
N THR A 160 6.31 -2.55 7.41
CA THR A 160 7.29 -2.21 8.43
C THR A 160 8.00 -0.91 8.16
N SER A 161 8.47 -0.29 9.22
CA SER A 161 9.45 0.78 9.15
C SER A 161 10.41 0.71 10.32
N ASP A 162 11.59 1.30 10.18
CA ASP A 162 12.58 1.41 11.25
C ASP A 162 13.29 2.74 11.14
N THR A 163 13.92 3.18 12.22
CA THR A 163 14.71 4.40 12.29
C THR A 163 15.65 4.49 11.09
N LYS A 164 15.69 5.65 10.44
CA LYS A 164 16.57 5.88 9.30
C LYS A 164 18.03 5.61 9.70
N LEU A 165 18.68 4.67 9.02
CA LEU A 165 20.10 4.37 9.19
C LEU A 165 20.88 4.78 7.93
N PHE A 166 22.21 4.88 8.05
CA PHE A 166 23.07 5.22 6.91
C PHE A 166 22.96 4.22 5.75
N VAL A 167 22.57 2.97 6.03
CA VAL A 167 22.41 1.90 5.02
C VAL A 167 20.94 1.53 4.76
N LYS A 168 19.99 2.01 5.59
CA LYS A 168 18.55 1.73 5.47
C LYS A 168 17.77 3.03 5.37
N PHE A 169 17.44 3.41 4.15
CA PHE A 169 16.69 4.63 3.82
C PHE A 169 15.93 4.44 2.50
N ALA A 170 14.92 5.27 2.26
CA ALA A 170 14.15 5.28 1.02
C ALA A 170 15.02 5.71 -0.18
N LYS A 171 14.96 4.95 -1.28
CA LYS A 171 15.92 5.02 -2.40
C LYS A 171 16.07 6.41 -3.03
N LYS A 172 15.00 7.20 -3.07
CA LYS A 172 14.95 8.50 -3.77
C LYS A 172 15.11 9.66 -2.81
N SER A 173 14.26 9.77 -1.79
CA SER A 173 14.30 10.88 -0.82
C SER A 173 15.36 10.72 0.27
N ARG A 174 15.91 9.51 0.45
CA ARG A 174 16.77 9.14 1.59
C ARG A 174 16.06 9.31 2.94
N MET A 175 14.73 9.26 3.00
CA MET A 175 13.97 9.31 4.26
C MET A 175 13.85 7.93 4.91
N GLN A 176 13.10 7.82 6.01
CA GLN A 176 12.83 6.54 6.65
C GLN A 176 12.18 5.56 5.67
N LEU A 177 12.78 4.37 5.56
CA LEU A 177 12.30 3.33 4.65
C LEU A 177 11.00 2.72 5.16
N VAL A 178 10.06 2.51 4.26
CA VAL A 178 8.91 1.63 4.47
C VAL A 178 9.06 0.44 3.52
N ASN A 179 8.84 -0.76 4.04
CA ASN A 179 8.95 -2.00 3.28
C ASN A 179 7.96 -3.04 3.85
N LEU A 180 7.96 -4.21 3.24
CA LEU A 180 7.11 -5.35 3.57
C LEU A 180 8.01 -6.52 3.97
N VAL A 181 7.72 -7.17 5.09
CA VAL A 181 8.46 -8.35 5.58
C VAL A 181 7.51 -9.46 6.04
N ASP A 182 7.96 -10.70 6.03
CA ASP A 182 7.17 -11.90 6.39
C ASP A 182 7.05 -12.14 7.90
N GLU A 183 7.85 -11.45 8.71
CA GLU A 183 7.81 -11.58 10.18
C GLU A 183 7.10 -10.40 10.83
N LEU A 184 6.04 -10.69 11.60
CA LEU A 184 5.40 -9.71 12.46
C LEU A 184 6.36 -9.31 13.60
N SER A 185 6.59 -8.02 13.77
CA SER A 185 7.44 -7.50 14.85
C SER A 185 6.94 -6.15 15.36
N PHE A 186 7.60 -5.60 16.37
CA PHE A 186 7.31 -4.24 16.86
C PHE A 186 7.55 -3.16 15.79
N LEU A 187 8.31 -3.46 14.73
CA LEU A 187 8.51 -2.58 13.57
C LEU A 187 7.33 -2.61 12.58
N SER A 188 6.40 -3.55 12.78
CA SER A 188 5.17 -3.69 12.01
C SER A 188 3.98 -3.00 12.68
N CYS A 189 4.20 -2.38 13.84
CA CYS A 189 3.14 -1.76 14.63
C CYS A 189 2.85 -0.34 14.14
N TRP A 190 1.61 -0.13 13.71
CA TRP A 190 1.06 1.16 13.32
C TRP A 190 -0.14 1.52 14.21
N GLN A 191 -0.48 2.79 14.26
CA GLN A 191 -1.67 3.32 14.94
C GLN A 191 -2.39 4.27 14.00
N VAL A 192 -3.71 4.26 14.05
CA VAL A 192 -4.51 5.31 13.42
C VAL A 192 -4.66 6.45 14.43
N LEU A 193 -4.31 7.66 14.01
CA LEU A 193 -4.54 8.87 14.79
C LEU A 193 -5.61 9.72 14.11
N TYR A 194 -6.41 10.40 14.92
CA TYR A 194 -7.36 11.39 14.44
C TYR A 194 -6.63 12.51 13.71
N LEU A 195 -7.20 13.00 12.61
CA LEU A 195 -6.55 13.97 11.72
C LEU A 195 -6.18 15.25 12.46
N ASP A 196 -7.17 15.89 13.11
CA ASP A 196 -6.99 17.13 13.85
C ASP A 196 -6.20 16.87 15.15
N PRO A 197 -4.99 17.44 15.32
CA PRO A 197 -4.20 17.31 16.54
C PRO A 197 -4.94 17.71 17.82
N GLN A 198 -5.85 18.68 17.75
CA GLN A 198 -6.56 19.21 18.91
C GLN A 198 -7.66 18.27 19.43
N LEU A 199 -8.13 17.35 18.60
CA LEU A 199 -9.21 16.42 18.91
C LEU A 199 -8.70 14.99 19.21
N ARG A 200 -7.39 14.75 19.12
CA ARG A 200 -6.84 13.38 19.28
C ARG A 200 -7.11 12.78 20.65
N LEU A 201 -7.12 13.58 21.71
CA LEU A 201 -7.35 13.09 23.07
C LEU A 201 -8.82 12.70 23.27
N GLU A 202 -9.74 13.45 22.67
CA GLU A 202 -11.18 13.26 22.74
C GLU A 202 -11.63 12.01 21.98
N TYR A 203 -10.96 11.71 20.86
CA TYR A 203 -11.26 10.56 20.00
C TYR A 203 -10.44 9.30 20.34
N ASP A 204 -9.52 9.37 21.30
CA ASP A 204 -8.71 8.22 21.70
C ASP A 204 -9.60 7.05 22.16
N GLY A 205 -9.35 5.85 21.65
CA GLY A 205 -10.15 4.66 21.93
C GLY A 205 -11.52 4.57 21.22
N TYR A 206 -11.95 5.60 20.48
CA TYR A 206 -13.16 5.49 19.64
C TYR A 206 -12.89 4.65 18.39
N PRO A 207 -13.91 3.95 17.86
CA PRO A 207 -13.81 3.24 16.58
C PRO A 207 -13.35 4.17 15.44
N VAL A 208 -12.43 3.66 14.61
CA VAL A 208 -11.95 4.37 13.42
C VAL A 208 -13.02 4.32 12.35
N GLN A 209 -13.48 5.49 11.92
CA GLN A 209 -14.43 5.61 10.82
C GLN A 209 -13.78 5.20 9.50
N ALA A 210 -14.52 4.47 8.67
CA ALA A 210 -14.11 4.11 7.33
C ALA A 210 -14.22 5.31 6.37
N ASN A 211 -13.37 5.36 5.35
CA ASN A 211 -13.44 6.33 4.25
C ASN A 211 -13.27 7.82 4.67
N VAL A 212 -12.83 8.09 5.91
CA VAL A 212 -12.46 9.43 6.36
C VAL A 212 -10.94 9.61 6.38
N LYS A 213 -10.48 10.87 6.43
CA LYS A 213 -9.07 11.19 6.53
C LYS A 213 -8.55 10.92 7.94
N VAL A 214 -7.41 10.26 7.99
CA VAL A 214 -6.70 9.90 9.22
C VAL A 214 -5.19 10.03 9.00
N LEU A 215 -4.43 9.91 10.09
CA LEU A 215 -2.99 9.68 10.03
C LEU A 215 -2.70 8.22 10.39
N ILE A 216 -1.72 7.63 9.71
CA ILE A 216 -1.21 6.30 10.02
C ILE A 216 0.20 6.48 10.58
N ASN A 217 0.37 6.28 11.88
CA ASN A 217 1.60 6.57 12.61
C ASN A 217 2.34 5.29 12.97
N HIS A 218 3.64 5.24 12.68
CA HIS A 218 4.48 4.12 13.08
C HIS A 218 4.77 4.21 14.58
N VAL A 219 4.36 3.20 15.34
CA VAL A 219 4.40 3.21 16.81
C VAL A 219 5.81 3.40 17.33
N ARG A 220 6.79 2.70 16.74
CA ARG A 220 8.16 2.68 17.28
C ARG A 220 8.91 3.99 17.06
N THR A 221 8.75 4.62 15.90
CA THR A 221 9.52 5.84 15.53
C THR A 221 8.70 7.12 15.65
N ASN A 222 7.40 7.01 15.95
CA ASN A 222 6.45 8.11 15.97
C ASN A 222 6.53 8.97 14.70
N GLN A 223 6.62 8.29 13.55
CA GLN A 223 6.63 8.92 12.23
C GLN A 223 5.38 8.51 11.44
N ALA A 224 4.72 9.48 10.83
CA ALA A 224 3.55 9.23 10.01
C ALA A 224 3.94 8.68 8.63
N LEU A 225 3.14 7.75 8.12
CA LEU A 225 3.24 7.27 6.74
C LEU A 225 3.02 8.44 5.78
N ALA A 226 3.83 8.52 4.72
CA ALA A 226 3.81 9.64 3.79
C ALA A 226 3.88 9.18 2.32
N ALA A 227 3.14 9.86 1.45
CA ALA A 227 3.19 9.66 0.01
C ALA A 227 3.84 10.85 -0.71
N LEU A 228 5.00 10.61 -1.33
CA LEU A 228 5.83 11.66 -1.91
C LEU A 228 5.73 11.72 -3.43
N GLN A 229 4.72 12.41 -3.96
CA GLN A 229 4.51 12.53 -5.41
C GLN A 229 5.68 13.20 -6.17
N LYS A 230 6.53 13.98 -5.47
CA LYS A 230 7.75 14.58 -6.02
C LYS A 230 8.80 13.51 -6.40
N PHE A 231 8.85 12.40 -5.68
CA PHE A 231 9.84 11.34 -5.88
C PHE A 231 9.23 10.17 -6.64
N SER A 232 9.15 10.32 -7.97
CA SER A 232 8.62 9.26 -8.86
C SER A 232 9.71 8.38 -9.45
N PHE A 233 9.37 7.12 -9.75
CA PHE A 233 10.26 6.17 -10.42
C PHE A 233 9.46 5.17 -11.28
N TRP A 234 10.14 4.51 -12.19
CA TRP A 234 9.54 3.47 -13.02
C TRP A 234 9.69 2.11 -12.35
N THR A 235 8.60 1.35 -12.33
CA THR A 235 8.57 -0.06 -11.93
C THR A 235 7.99 -0.88 -13.07
N ALA A 236 7.83 -2.20 -12.85
CA ALA A 236 7.12 -3.02 -13.82
C ALA A 236 5.68 -2.52 -14.05
N PHE A 237 5.11 -1.82 -13.06
CA PHE A 237 3.71 -1.38 -12.96
C PHE A 237 3.44 0.02 -13.51
N GLY A 238 4.49 0.67 -14.04
CA GLY A 238 4.43 1.98 -14.65
C GLY A 238 5.16 3.01 -13.81
N ARG A 239 4.71 4.26 -13.87
CA ARG A 239 5.28 5.35 -13.08
C ARG A 239 4.63 5.39 -11.70
N GLU A 240 5.44 5.17 -10.69
CA GLU A 240 5.02 5.11 -9.29
C GLU A 240 5.79 6.14 -8.45
N TYR A 241 5.39 6.27 -7.20
CA TYR A 241 5.84 7.29 -6.28
C TYR A 241 6.35 6.68 -4.98
N GLU A 242 7.29 7.38 -4.33
CA GLU A 242 7.92 6.90 -3.12
C GLU A 242 7.00 7.04 -1.90
N ILE A 243 6.98 6.00 -1.07
CA ILE A 243 6.34 5.96 0.24
C ILE A 243 7.41 5.93 1.32
N THR A 244 7.22 6.70 2.38
CA THR A 244 8.17 6.83 3.50
C THR A 244 7.43 6.92 4.83
N ALA A 245 8.14 6.76 5.94
CA ALA A 245 7.62 7.05 7.28
C ALA A 245 8.29 8.33 7.78
N ASN A 246 7.69 9.48 7.48
CA ASN A 246 8.24 10.77 7.87
C ASN A 246 7.09 11.76 8.07
N THR A 247 7.04 12.41 9.23
CA THR A 247 6.02 13.42 9.50
C THR A 247 6.44 14.78 8.93
N PHE A 248 5.59 15.37 8.11
CA PHE A 248 5.72 16.70 7.55
C PHE A 248 4.74 17.62 8.26
N TYR A 249 5.20 18.80 8.65
CA TYR A 249 4.41 19.75 9.40
C TYR A 249 4.32 21.08 8.68
N ASP A 250 3.14 21.70 8.72
CA ASP A 250 2.93 23.05 8.27
C ASP A 250 3.45 24.09 9.29
N SER A 251 3.23 25.38 9.00
CA SER A 251 3.59 26.48 9.89
C SER A 251 2.88 26.47 11.24
N HIS A 252 1.76 25.74 11.36
CA HIS A 252 0.96 25.60 12.57
C HIS A 252 1.26 24.30 13.33
N ARG A 253 2.26 23.52 12.89
CA ARG A 253 2.61 22.20 13.44
C ARG A 253 1.51 21.15 13.26
N ALA A 254 0.62 21.34 12.29
CA ALA A 254 -0.30 20.31 11.85
C ALA A 254 0.35 19.47 10.74
N GLU A 255 0.03 18.18 10.68
CA GLU A 255 0.58 17.28 9.67
C GLU A 255 0.06 17.64 8.27
N GLU A 256 0.98 17.73 7.31
CA GLU A 256 0.66 18.12 5.93
C GLU A 256 -0.08 17.02 5.17
N ASP A 257 -0.62 17.38 4.00
CA ASP A 257 -1.40 16.51 3.12
C ASP A 257 -0.63 15.26 2.62
N LEU A 258 0.71 15.27 2.70
CA LEU A 258 1.56 14.12 2.42
C LEU A 258 1.33 12.98 3.41
N ASN A 259 0.93 13.30 4.64
CA ASN A 259 0.70 12.34 5.72
C ASN A 259 -0.75 11.92 5.88
N HIS A 260 -1.67 12.53 5.14
CA HIS A 260 -3.09 12.19 5.22
C HIS A 260 -3.36 10.89 4.46
N TRP A 261 -4.14 10.00 5.05
CA TRP A 261 -4.56 8.76 4.43
C TRP A 261 -6.06 8.57 4.61
N VAL A 262 -6.66 7.84 3.69
CA VAL A 262 -8.02 7.33 3.80
C VAL A 262 -7.92 5.81 3.77
N ILE A 263 -8.48 5.16 4.79
CA ILE A 263 -8.66 3.70 4.81
C ILE A 263 -9.97 3.42 4.11
N VAL A 264 -9.88 2.93 2.88
CA VAL A 264 -11.01 2.81 1.95
C VAL A 264 -11.58 1.41 1.97
N THR A 265 -12.88 1.32 2.15
CA THR A 265 -13.67 0.09 2.11
C THR A 265 -14.42 -0.05 0.78
N GLY A 266 -14.93 -1.25 0.52
CA GLY A 266 -15.68 -1.57 -0.69
C GLY A 266 -17.05 -0.92 -0.73
N ASP A 267 -17.51 -0.59 -1.93
CA ASP A 267 -18.89 -0.17 -2.17
C ASP A 267 -19.81 -1.41 -2.14
N PRO A 268 -20.83 -1.46 -1.27
CA PRO A 268 -21.76 -2.58 -1.23
C PRO A 268 -22.48 -2.83 -2.56
N GLY A 269 -22.75 -1.79 -3.34
CA GLY A 269 -23.55 -1.81 -4.57
C GLY A 269 -22.76 -1.99 -5.88
N VAL A 270 -21.43 -1.93 -5.85
CA VAL A 270 -20.58 -2.03 -7.05
C VAL A 270 -19.51 -3.10 -6.87
N PRO A 271 -19.46 -4.16 -7.70
CA PRO A 271 -18.39 -5.16 -7.64
C PRO A 271 -17.02 -4.52 -7.85
N HIS A 272 -16.07 -4.82 -6.98
CA HIS A 272 -14.75 -4.18 -6.92
C HIS A 272 -14.78 -2.64 -6.80
N GLY A 273 -15.94 -2.07 -6.46
CA GLY A 273 -16.13 -0.65 -6.25
C GLY A 273 -15.56 -0.19 -4.91
N THR A 274 -15.24 1.10 -4.81
CA THR A 274 -14.65 1.67 -3.60
C THR A 274 -15.45 2.90 -3.17
N LEU A 275 -15.51 3.13 -1.86
CA LEU A 275 -16.19 4.30 -1.30
C LEU A 275 -15.32 5.57 -1.25
N PHE A 276 -14.14 5.58 -1.89
CA PHE A 276 -13.23 6.74 -1.88
C PHE A 276 -13.84 8.00 -2.52
N HIS A 277 -14.68 7.82 -3.55
CA HIS A 277 -15.39 8.92 -4.22
C HIS A 277 -16.85 9.05 -3.77
N ALA A 278 -17.32 8.20 -2.85
CA ALA A 278 -18.66 8.31 -2.32
C ALA A 278 -18.78 9.59 -1.48
N PRO A 279 -19.92 10.30 -1.51
CA PRO A 279 -20.16 11.38 -0.58
C PRO A 279 -20.06 10.83 0.86
N PRO A 280 -19.49 11.60 1.81
CA PRO A 280 -19.39 11.14 3.19
C PRO A 280 -20.79 10.72 3.70
N PRO A 281 -20.90 9.60 4.43
CA PRO A 281 -22.17 9.20 5.00
C PRO A 281 -22.70 10.34 5.87
N LEU A 282 -23.98 10.67 5.70
CA LEU A 282 -24.71 11.56 6.60
C LEU A 282 -24.91 10.81 7.92
N CYS A 283 -23.87 10.73 8.75
CA CYS A 283 -24.07 10.40 10.15
C CYS A 283 -24.62 11.65 10.83
N GLU A 284 -25.79 11.53 11.46
CA GLU A 284 -26.24 12.51 12.45
C GLU A 284 -25.18 12.51 13.55
N ASP A 285 -24.37 13.57 13.61
CA ASP A 285 -23.44 13.78 14.70
C ASP A 285 -24.24 13.85 16.00
N GLU A 286 -24.32 12.75 16.75
CA GLU A 286 -24.43 12.87 18.20
C GLU A 286 -23.09 13.43 18.69
N MET A 287 -22.92 14.74 18.53
CA MET A 287 -21.91 15.48 19.27
C MET A 287 -22.02 15.08 20.74
N PRO A 288 -20.90 14.88 21.45
CA PRO A 288 -20.91 14.49 22.85
C PRO A 288 -21.70 15.53 23.65
N THR A 289 -22.93 15.19 24.04
CA THR A 289 -23.71 16.01 24.95
C THR A 289 -22.99 15.97 26.29
N LYS A 290 -22.49 17.13 26.73
CA LYS A 290 -22.01 17.31 28.11
C LYS A 290 -23.13 16.88 29.05
N LYS A 291 -23.03 15.69 29.65
CA LYS A 291 -23.82 15.35 30.83
C LYS A 291 -23.42 16.36 31.91
N ARG A 292 -24.23 17.41 32.08
CA ARG A 292 -24.18 18.26 33.27
C ARG A 292 -24.36 17.33 34.46
N SER A 293 -23.33 17.21 35.28
CA SER A 293 -23.45 16.64 36.61
C SER A 293 -24.57 17.37 37.34
N GLN A 294 -25.65 16.66 37.66
CA GLN A 294 -26.61 17.17 38.62
C GLN A 294 -25.93 17.21 39.99
N PRO A 295 -26.10 18.29 40.78
CA PRO A 295 -25.63 18.28 42.16
C PRO A 295 -26.46 17.26 42.94
N SER A 296 -25.77 16.38 43.66
CA SER A 296 -26.35 15.46 44.64
C SER A 296 -27.21 16.22 45.67
N PRO A 297 -28.40 15.72 46.04
CA PRO A 297 -29.18 16.33 47.11
C PRO A 297 -28.44 16.12 48.44
N SER A 298 -28.20 17.22 49.14
CA SER A 298 -27.72 17.26 50.52
C SER A 298 -28.66 16.48 51.44
N CYS A 299 -28.11 15.54 52.22
CA CYS A 299 -28.67 15.16 53.52
C CYS A 299 -28.14 16.11 54.60
#